data_AF-A0A2X1MWL9-F1
#
_entry.id   AF-A0A2X1MWL9-F1
#
_cell.length_a   1.000
_cell.length_b   1.000
_cell.length_c   1.000
_cell.angle_alpha   90.00
_cell.angle_beta   90.00
_cell.angle_gamma   90.00
#
_symmetry.space_group_name_H-M   'P 1'
#
loop_
_entity.id
_entity.type
_entity.pdbx_description
1 polymer ?
#
loop_
_entity_poly.entity_id
_entity_poly.type
_entity_poly.pdbx_seq_one_letter_code
_entity_poly.pdbx_strand_id
1 'polypeptide(L)'
;MIIHGIFIYSLSVVFDSASYLKTFGLTDADLSQSLLYKVAIFAVLVAIASGGERLLFKISGPMVVVKVGIIVVFGFAMIPHWNFANITAFPQASVFFRDVCLPFHFASFLQYLFRYLTQ
;
A
#
# COMPACT_ATOMS: atom_id res chain seq x y z
N MET A 1 -13.95 12.66 -11.66
CA MET A 1 -12.56 12.33 -11.26
C MET A 1 -12.48 11.27 -10.16
N ILE A 2 -13.26 11.37 -9.06
CA ILE A 2 -13.15 10.43 -7.92
C ILE A 2 -13.48 8.97 -8.27
N ILE A 3 -14.56 8.73 -9.04
CA ILE A 3 -14.96 7.36 -9.44
C ILE A 3 -13.88 6.68 -10.29
N HIS A 4 -13.27 7.41 -11.23
CA HIS A 4 -12.14 6.90 -12.01
C HIS A 4 -10.96 6.56 -11.12
N GLY A 5 -10.63 7.40 -10.12
CA GLY A 5 -9.56 7.12 -9.16
C GLY A 5 -9.80 5.84 -8.37
N ILE A 6 -11.02 5.65 -7.85
CA ILE A 6 -11.39 4.44 -7.09
C ILE A 6 -11.30 3.19 -7.96
N PHE A 7 -11.77 3.27 -9.21
CA PHE A 7 -11.75 2.16 -10.13
C PHE A 7 -10.32 1.78 -10.55
N ILE A 8 -9.48 2.77 -10.85
CA ILE A 8 -8.06 2.54 -11.18
C ILE A 8 -7.34 1.90 -10.00
N TYR A 9 -7.51 2.42 -8.78
CA TYR A 9 -6.89 1.85 -7.59
C TYR A 9 -7.32 0.39 -7.36
N SER A 10 -8.61 0.11 -7.50
CA SER A 10 -9.13 -1.25 -7.33
C SER A 10 -8.59 -2.21 -8.40
N LEU A 11 -8.47 -1.76 -9.65
CA LEU A 11 -7.85 -2.55 -10.71
C LEU A 11 -6.36 -2.79 -10.46
N SER A 12 -5.62 -1.77 -10.02
CA SER A 12 -4.19 -1.94 -9.67
C SER A 12 -4.01 -3.01 -8.60
N VAL A 13 -4.86 -3.05 -7.57
CA VAL A 13 -4.80 -4.09 -6.52
C VAL A 13 -5.03 -5.49 -7.10
N VAL A 14 -5.97 -5.65 -8.04
CA VAL A 14 -6.25 -6.93 -8.70
C VAL A 14 -5.06 -7.38 -9.57
N PHE A 15 -4.44 -6.46 -10.30
CA PHE A 15 -3.28 -6.77 -11.13
C PHE A 15 -2.03 -7.09 -10.30
N ASP A 16 -1.76 -6.30 -9.26
CA ASP A 16 -0.64 -6.52 -8.36
C ASP A 16 -0.77 -7.86 -7.63
N SER A 17 -1.97 -8.20 -7.14
CA SER A 17 -2.20 -9.49 -6.47
C SER A 17 -1.95 -10.69 -7.38
N ALA A 18 -2.39 -10.65 -8.65
CA ALA A 18 -2.07 -11.68 -9.63
C ALA A 18 -0.56 -11.78 -9.89
N SER A 19 0.12 -10.64 -10.00
CA SER A 19 1.57 -10.57 -10.20
C SER A 19 2.32 -11.20 -9.03
N TYR A 20 1.95 -10.88 -7.79
CA TYR A 20 2.57 -11.46 -6.59
C TYR A 20 2.40 -12.98 -6.52
N LEU A 21 1.19 -13.51 -6.79
CA LEU A 21 0.96 -14.95 -6.79
C LEU A 21 1.87 -15.69 -7.78
N LYS A 22 2.12 -15.08 -8.94
CA LYS A 22 3.07 -15.61 -9.92
C LYS A 22 4.52 -15.48 -9.46
N THR A 23 4.95 -14.32 -8.94
CA THR A 23 6.32 -14.09 -8.45
C THR A 23 6.70 -15.02 -7.29
N PHE A 24 5.75 -15.36 -6.42
CA PHE A 24 5.96 -16.31 -5.32
C PHE A 24 5.81 -17.78 -5.74
N GLY A 25 5.57 -18.08 -7.02
CA GLY A 25 5.47 -19.45 -7.53
C GLY A 25 4.20 -20.19 -7.11
N LEU A 26 3.17 -19.48 -6.63
CA LEU A 26 1.88 -20.07 -6.26
C LEU A 26 1.04 -20.44 -7.50
N THR A 27 1.36 -19.89 -8.67
CA THR A 27 0.76 -20.29 -9.95
C THR A 27 1.72 -20.06 -11.11
N ASP A 28 1.78 -21.02 -12.03
CA ASP A 28 2.57 -20.93 -13.28
C ASP A 28 1.94 -20.02 -14.35
N ALA A 29 0.61 -19.89 -14.31
CA ALA A 29 -0.16 -19.10 -15.26
C ALA A 29 -0.39 -17.65 -14.78
N ASP A 30 -0.54 -16.73 -15.73
CA ASP A 30 -0.85 -15.34 -15.40
C ASP A 30 -2.34 -15.18 -15.04
N LEU A 31 -2.64 -15.17 -13.74
CA LEU A 31 -4.00 -14.98 -13.23
C LEU A 31 -4.60 -13.63 -13.60
N SER A 32 -3.77 -12.66 -14.00
CA SER A 32 -4.24 -11.36 -14.47
C SER A 32 -4.97 -11.43 -15.82
N GLN A 33 -4.85 -12.54 -16.56
CA GLN A 33 -5.60 -12.74 -17.80
C GLN A 33 -6.98 -13.37 -17.55
N SER A 34 -7.17 -14.01 -16.38
CA SER A 34 -8.43 -14.65 -16.03
C SER A 34 -9.48 -13.63 -15.58
N LEU A 35 -10.61 -13.57 -16.30
CA LEU A 35 -11.75 -12.73 -15.91
C LEU A 35 -12.32 -13.16 -14.55
N LEU A 36 -12.37 -14.47 -14.28
CA LEU A 36 -12.91 -15.01 -13.04
C LEU A 36 -12.10 -14.55 -11.83
N TYR A 37 -10.77 -14.53 -11.95
CA TYR A 37 -9.91 -14.04 -10.87
C TYR A 37 -10.15 -12.56 -10.57
N LYS A 38 -10.23 -11.73 -11.62
CA LYS A 38 -10.50 -10.29 -11.47
C LYS A 38 -11.81 -10.04 -10.75
N VAL A 39 -12.88 -10.71 -11.20
CA VAL A 39 -14.22 -10.55 -10.62
C VAL A 39 -14.25 -11.05 -9.18
N ALA A 40 -13.57 -12.16 -8.87
CA ALA A 40 -13.50 -12.69 -7.50
C ALA A 40 -12.82 -11.70 -6.53
N ILE A 41 -11.63 -11.21 -6.86
CA ILE A 41 -10.91 -10.25 -6.01
C ILE A 41 -11.68 -8.93 -5.89
N PHE A 42 -12.26 -8.45 -7.00
CA PHE A 42 -13.06 -7.24 -6.99
C PHE A 42 -14.32 -7.38 -6.13
N ALA A 43 -15.00 -8.52 -6.17
CA ALA A 43 -16.15 -8.80 -5.31
C ALA A 43 -15.76 -8.81 -3.83
N VAL A 44 -14.59 -9.36 -3.48
CA VAL A 44 -14.07 -9.31 -2.11
C VAL A 44 -13.79 -7.87 -1.67
N LEU A 45 -13.15 -7.06 -2.52
CA LEU A 45 -12.90 -5.64 -2.23
C LEU A 45 -14.21 -4.88 -1.97
N VAL A 46 -15.23 -5.11 -2.80
CA VAL A 46 -16.55 -4.50 -2.64
C VAL A 46 -17.25 -5.00 -1.37
N ALA A 47 -17.14 -6.28 -1.03
CA ALA A 47 -17.72 -6.84 0.20
C ALA A 47 -17.07 -6.24 1.47
N ILE A 48 -15.75 -6.00 1.44
CA ILE A 48 -15.05 -5.34 2.54
C ILE A 48 -15.50 -3.87 2.64
N ALA A 49 -15.60 -3.18 1.50
CA ALA A 49 -16.06 -1.80 1.44
C ALA A 49 -17.52 -1.64 1.92
N SER A 50 -18.39 -2.62 1.61
CA SER A 50 -19.81 -2.59 2.02
C SER A 50 -20.01 -2.87 3.52
N GLY A 51 -19.06 -3.55 4.17
CA GLY A 51 -19.04 -3.72 5.62
C GLY A 51 -18.85 -2.42 6.43
N GLY A 52 -18.56 -1.32 5.75
CA GLY A 52 -18.51 0.03 6.31
C GLY A 52 -17.39 0.23 7.33
N GLU A 53 -17.53 1.30 8.11
CA GLU A 53 -16.52 1.83 9.02
C GLU A 53 -16.06 0.81 10.09
N ARG A 54 -16.99 0.00 10.63
CA ARG A 54 -16.68 -0.96 11.70
C ARG A 54 -15.79 -2.11 11.24
N LEU A 55 -16.01 -2.64 10.04
CA LEU A 55 -15.18 -3.70 9.48
C LEU A 55 -13.81 -3.13 9.09
N LEU A 56 -13.82 -1.95 8.47
CA LEU A 56 -12.62 -1.28 7.99
C LEU A 56 -11.66 -0.94 9.14
N PHE A 57 -12.16 -0.40 10.27
CA PHE A 57 -11.33 -0.14 11.45
C PHE A 57 -10.81 -1.41 12.13
N LYS A 58 -11.60 -2.49 12.10
CA LYS A 58 -11.17 -3.77 12.68
C LYS A 58 -10.03 -4.41 11.88
N ILE A 59 -10.02 -4.23 10.55
CA ILE A 59 -8.98 -4.76 9.65
C ILE A 59 -7.77 -3.82 9.58
N SER A 60 -7.98 -2.50 9.63
CA SER A 60 -6.90 -1.51 9.43
C SER A 60 -5.83 -1.54 10.52
N GLY A 61 -6.20 -1.74 11.79
CA GLY A 61 -5.25 -1.82 12.90
C GLY A 61 -4.20 -2.92 12.71
N PRO A 62 -4.60 -4.20 12.58
CA PRO A 62 -3.69 -5.30 12.28
C PRO A 62 -2.92 -5.11 10.97
N MET A 63 -3.55 -4.54 9.94
CA MET A 63 -2.91 -4.31 8.63
C MET A 63 -1.68 -3.39 8.74
N VAL A 64 -1.75 -2.35 9.58
CA VAL A 64 -0.61 -1.45 9.82
C VAL A 64 0.53 -2.18 10.53
N VAL A 65 0.22 -2.99 11.54
CA VAL A 65 1.22 -3.78 12.27
C VAL A 65 1.95 -4.75 11.33
N VAL A 66 1.22 -5.43 10.46
CA VAL A 66 1.81 -6.34 9.45
C VAL A 66 2.73 -5.56 8.51
N LYS A 67 2.31 -4.41 7.99
CA LYS A 67 3.16 -3.57 7.11
C LYS A 67 4.46 -3.17 7.79
N VAL A 68 4.37 -2.65 9.02
CA VAL A 68 5.56 -2.24 9.79
C VAL A 68 6.45 -3.45 10.08
N GLY A 69 5.87 -4.60 10.44
CA GLY A 69 6.59 -5.84 10.65
C GLY A 69 7.37 -6.28 9.41
N ILE A 70 6.75 -6.24 8.23
CA ILE A 70 7.43 -6.55 6.96
C ILE A 70 8.60 -5.59 6.72
N ILE A 71 8.42 -4.29 6.92
CA ILE A 71 9.49 -3.28 6.74
C ILE A 71 10.66 -3.57 7.68
N VAL A 72 10.38 -3.90 8.94
CA VAL A 72 11.41 -4.21 9.94
C VAL A 72 12.17 -5.48 9.55
N VAL A 73 11.47 -6.56 9.19
CA VAL A 73 12.08 -7.82 8.75
C VAL A 73 12.93 -7.61 7.50
N PHE A 74 12.42 -6.87 6.50
CA PHE A 74 13.20 -6.51 5.31
C PHE A 74 14.43 -5.67 5.65
N GLY A 75 14.29 -4.72 6.59
CA GLY A 75 15.41 -3.92 7.09
C GLY A 75 16.53 -4.78 7.65
N PHE A 76 16.20 -5.76 8.50
CA PHE A 76 17.19 -6.70 9.04
C PHE A 76 17.78 -7.62 7.96
N ALA A 77 16.96 -8.15 7.05
CA ALA A 77 17.41 -9.02 5.98
C ALA A 77 18.35 -8.31 4.98
N MET A 78 18.25 -6.99 4.86
CA MET A 78 19.09 -6.19 3.99
C MET A 78 20.44 -5.82 4.61
N ILE A 79 20.65 -5.97 5.93
CA ILE A 79 21.92 -5.62 6.61
C ILE A 79 23.16 -6.22 5.93
N PRO A 80 23.19 -7.52 5.54
CA PRO A 80 24.35 -8.10 4.86
C PRO A 80 24.64 -7.48 3.48
N HIS A 81 23.64 -6.85 2.86
CA HIS A 81 23.74 -6.22 1.55
C HIS A 81 24.08 -4.73 1.63
N TRP A 82 24.24 -4.17 2.83
CA TRP A 82 24.57 -2.76 3.00
C TRP A 82 26.00 -2.48 2.58
N ASN A 83 26.15 -1.51 1.67
CA ASN A 83 27.45 -1.00 1.27
C ASN A 83 27.54 0.47 1.63
N PHE A 84 28.40 0.80 2.60
CA PHE A 84 28.63 2.17 3.05
C PHE A 84 29.23 3.07 1.95
N ALA A 85 29.81 2.51 0.89
CA ALA A 85 30.25 3.27 -0.28
C ALA A 85 29.09 3.85 -1.10
N ASN A 86 27.86 3.34 -0.94
CA ASN A 86 26.66 3.87 -1.59
C ASN A 86 26.00 5.00 -0.80
N ILE A 87 26.54 5.37 0.36
CA ILE A 87 26.06 6.52 1.13
C ILE A 87 26.56 7.78 0.40
N THR A 88 25.68 8.36 -0.41
CA THR A 88 25.93 9.65 -1.07
C THR A 88 26.04 10.75 -0.02
N ALA A 89 26.77 11.82 -0.37
CA ALA A 89 26.85 13.00 0.48
C ALA A 89 25.45 13.52 0.82
N PHE A 90 25.29 14.02 2.04
CA PHE A 90 24.01 14.52 2.53
C PHE A 90 23.43 15.57 1.54
N PRO A 91 22.18 15.42 1.09
CA PRO A 91 21.59 16.30 0.10
C PRO A 91 21.45 17.73 0.65
N GLN A 92 21.33 18.71 -0.25
CA GLN A 92 21.11 20.11 0.14
C GLN A 92 19.89 20.20 1.09
N ALA A 93 20.02 20.98 2.15
CA ALA A 93 19.02 21.07 3.22
C ALA A 93 17.61 21.37 2.69
N SER A 94 17.49 22.22 1.66
CA SER A 94 16.20 22.54 1.02
C SER A 94 15.50 21.33 0.40
N VAL A 95 16.25 20.44 -0.25
CA VAL A 95 15.74 19.19 -0.85
C VAL A 95 15.36 18.21 0.24
N PHE A 96 16.21 18.06 1.26
CA PHE A 96 15.91 17.21 2.41
C PHE A 96 14.63 17.64 3.14
N PHE A 97 14.49 18.93 3.47
CA PHE A 97 13.29 19.43 4.13
C PHE A 97 12.06 19.31 3.25
N ARG A 98 12.16 19.54 1.94
CA ARG A 98 11.05 19.30 1.01
C ARG A 98 10.62 17.84 1.07
N ASP A 99 11.56 16.91 0.93
CA ASP A 99 11.26 15.49 0.78
C ASP A 99 10.79 14.84 2.10
N VAL A 100 11.20 15.37 3.26
CA VAL A 100 10.74 14.92 4.59
C VAL A 100 9.43 15.60 5.01
N CYS A 101 9.25 16.90 4.77
CA CYS A 101 8.09 17.64 5.25
C CYS A 101 6.86 17.51 4.35
N LEU A 102 6.99 17.29 3.03
CA LEU A 102 5.84 17.09 2.14
C LEU A 102 4.97 15.90 2.55
N PRO A 103 5.54 14.70 2.77
CA PRO A 103 4.77 13.54 3.20
C PRO A 103 4.07 13.76 4.54
N PHE A 104 4.73 14.47 5.47
CA PHE A 104 4.18 14.79 6.77
C PHE A 104 2.97 15.73 6.70
N HIS A 105 3.02 16.76 5.85
CA HIS A 105 1.87 17.64 5.62
C HIS A 105 0.68 16.88 5.02
N PHE A 106 0.94 15.98 4.07
CA PHE A 106 -0.10 15.18 3.43
C PHE A 106 -0.77 14.22 4.42
N ALA A 107 0.01 13.58 5.29
CA ALA A 107 -0.51 12.72 6.35
C ALA A 107 -1.37 13.51 7.36
N SER A 108 -0.93 14.71 7.73
CA SER A 108 -1.65 15.58 8.67
C SER A 108 -2.99 16.05 8.11
N PHE A 109 -3.03 16.42 6.82
CA PHE A 109 -4.26 16.78 6.12
C PHE A 109 -5.25 15.61 6.09
N LEU A 110 -4.78 14.40 5.76
CA LEU A 110 -5.63 13.21 5.70
C LEU A 110 -6.23 12.87 7.07
N GLN A 111 -5.46 13.03 8.14
CA GLN A 111 -5.92 12.85 9.53
C GLN A 111 -7.04 13.84 9.88
N TYR A 112 -6.88 15.11 9.51
CA TYR A 112 -7.90 16.15 9.73
C TYR A 112 -9.17 15.91 8.91
N LEU A 113 -9.04 15.49 7.65
CA LEU A 113 -10.17 15.15 6.78
C LEU A 113 -10.96 13.97 7.35
N PHE A 114 -10.28 12.92 7.81
CA PHE A 114 -10.94 11.76 8.45
C PHE A 114 -11.73 12.17 9.69
N ARG A 115 -11.18 13.10 10.49
CA ARG A 115 -11.86 13.62 11.68
C ARG A 115 -13.11 14.43 11.35
N TYR A 116 -13.13 15.11 10.20
CA TYR A 116 -14.30 15.88 9.74
C TYR A 116 -15.41 15.00 9.14
N LEU A 117 -15.06 13.86 8.54
CA LEU A 117 -16.03 12.93 7.94
C LEU A 117 -16.66 11.97 8.95
N THR A 118 -16.14 11.91 10.18
CA THR A 118 -16.64 11.08 11.29
C THR A 118 -17.42 11.89 12.34
N GLN A 119 -17.72 13.16 12.06
CA GLN A 119 -18.71 13.99 12.76
C GLN A 119 -19.96 14.16 11.90
#